data_AF-A0A922YC88-F1
#
_entry.id   AF-A0A922YC88-F1
#
_cell.length_a   1.000
_cell.length_b   1.000
_cell.length_c   1.000
_cell.angle_alpha   90.00
_cell.angle_beta   90.00
_cell.angle_gamma   90.00
#
_symmetry.space_group_name_H-M   'P 1'
#
loop_
_entity.id
_entity.type
_entity.pdbx_description
1 polymer ?
#
loop_
_entity_poly.entity_id
_entity_poly.type
_entity_poly.pdbx_seq_one_letter_code
_entity_poly.pdbx_strand_id
1 'polypeptide(L)'
;MPDTEGFDGELILAPAENTGAPEGAGLLHAKTAVYPGAQQLILWLPADGWSGYETLRITGPEGALIEEAPLTDRLNGRVQILVNTFPWPPGAYRVEITHSGGWAHTLTLQKLEGGVAPPPVPAPPSEPSRGPIVYRDGFGNILPDTDLEMREAALKAIAARFSRRLEFEGNARAGTITYIDGDLRLRFYHEMCMRPVYFSIDVPPPDKWEAATGQPLSERDYILNFLAEETRRRQAPSLKTLIYDNRIDFVD
;
A
#
# COMPACT_ATOMS: atom_id res chain seq x y z
N MET A 1 -20.32 -4.13 -35.32
CA MET A 1 -20.73 -4.12 -33.91
C MET A 1 -21.37 -2.77 -33.69
N PRO A 2 -22.68 -2.64 -33.41
CA PRO A 2 -23.23 -1.34 -33.06
C PRO A 2 -22.52 -0.86 -31.79
N ASP A 3 -22.05 0.39 -31.79
CA ASP A 3 -21.58 1.11 -30.60
C ASP A 3 -22.73 1.09 -29.59
N THR A 4 -22.71 0.12 -28.69
CA THR A 4 -23.67 0.07 -27.60
C THR A 4 -23.13 1.04 -26.57
N GLU A 5 -23.74 2.21 -26.50
CA GLU A 5 -23.46 3.22 -25.48
C GLU A 5 -23.55 2.52 -24.12
N GLY A 6 -22.39 2.32 -23.48
CA GLY A 6 -22.32 1.66 -22.20
C GLY A 6 -22.53 2.64 -21.07
N PHE A 7 -22.87 2.11 -19.90
CA PHE A 7 -23.13 2.92 -18.72
C PHE A 7 -21.98 2.74 -17.74
N ASP A 8 -21.22 3.82 -17.51
CA ASP A 8 -20.32 3.89 -16.37
C ASP A 8 -21.10 4.09 -15.07
N GLY A 9 -20.51 3.70 -13.94
CA GLY A 9 -21.17 3.74 -12.63
C GLY A 9 -20.73 2.57 -11.75
N GLU A 10 -20.43 2.85 -10.48
CA GLU A 10 -20.04 1.81 -9.54
C GLU A 10 -21.20 0.90 -9.16
N LEU A 11 -20.88 -0.35 -8.79
CA LEU A 11 -21.84 -1.36 -8.35
C LEU A 11 -21.73 -1.54 -6.84
N ILE A 12 -22.79 -1.21 -6.12
CA ILE A 12 -22.92 -1.48 -4.69
C ILE A 12 -23.56 -2.86 -4.54
N LEU A 13 -22.86 -3.77 -3.86
CA LEU A 13 -23.34 -5.13 -3.59
C LEU A 13 -23.95 -5.19 -2.19
N ALA A 14 -25.16 -5.75 -2.08
CA ALA A 14 -25.69 -6.17 -0.80
C ALA A 14 -25.04 -7.51 -0.37
N PRO A 15 -25.12 -7.90 0.91
CA PRO A 15 -24.78 -9.25 1.32
C PRO A 15 -25.56 -10.29 0.51
N ALA A 16 -24.90 -11.38 0.11
CA ALA A 16 -25.58 -12.49 -0.52
C ALA A 16 -26.42 -13.25 0.51
N GLU A 17 -27.57 -13.75 0.07
CA GLU A 17 -28.52 -14.47 0.90
C GLU A 17 -28.88 -15.82 0.27
N ASN A 18 -29.20 -16.77 1.13
CA ASN A 18 -29.71 -18.07 0.69
C ASN A 18 -31.21 -18.12 0.97
N THR A 19 -32.02 -18.43 -0.05
CA THR A 19 -33.46 -18.64 0.09
C THR A 19 -33.75 -20.13 0.13
N GLY A 20 -34.23 -20.64 1.27
CA GLY A 20 -34.64 -22.04 1.43
C GLY A 20 -33.50 -23.06 1.50
N ALA A 21 -32.25 -22.62 1.64
CA ALA A 21 -31.09 -23.51 1.64
C ALA A 21 -30.96 -24.32 2.95
N PRO A 22 -30.34 -25.52 2.88
CA PRO A 22 -30.06 -26.31 4.07
C PRO A 22 -29.08 -25.60 5.02
N GLU A 23 -29.15 -25.96 6.29
CA GLU A 23 -28.24 -25.45 7.32
C GLU A 23 -26.78 -25.76 6.97
N GLY A 24 -25.90 -24.76 7.04
CA GLY A 24 -24.48 -24.89 6.69
C GLY A 24 -24.15 -24.74 5.20
N ALA A 25 -25.14 -24.51 4.33
CA ALA A 25 -24.86 -24.09 2.96
C ALA A 25 -24.06 -22.78 2.95
N GLY A 26 -22.92 -22.76 2.26
CA GLY A 26 -22.12 -21.53 2.11
C GLY A 26 -22.89 -20.45 1.36
N LEU A 27 -22.43 -19.20 1.48
CA LEU A 27 -23.00 -18.07 0.75
C LEU A 27 -22.28 -17.87 -0.59
N LEU A 28 -23.01 -17.35 -1.58
CA LEU A 28 -22.40 -16.82 -2.79
C LEU A 28 -21.44 -15.67 -2.45
N HIS A 29 -20.24 -15.69 -2.99
CA HIS A 29 -19.31 -14.57 -2.88
C HIS A 29 -19.34 -13.73 -4.15
N ALA A 30 -19.27 -12.41 -4.02
CA ALA A 30 -19.34 -11.50 -5.15
C ALA A 30 -18.33 -10.36 -5.02
N LYS A 31 -17.75 -9.95 -6.15
CA LYS A 31 -16.88 -8.78 -6.28
C LYS A 31 -17.13 -8.08 -7.59
N THR A 32 -16.71 -6.82 -7.67
CA THR A 32 -16.81 -6.00 -8.87
C THR A 32 -15.40 -5.56 -9.29
N ALA A 33 -15.21 -5.44 -10.60
CA ALA A 33 -14.04 -4.81 -11.19
C ALA A 33 -14.53 -3.72 -12.13
N VAL A 34 -14.10 -2.48 -11.89
CA VAL A 34 -14.59 -1.30 -12.58
C VAL A 34 -13.40 -0.52 -13.14
N TYR A 35 -13.40 -0.33 -14.45
CA TYR A 35 -12.49 0.53 -15.20
C TYR A 35 -13.31 1.42 -16.14
N PRO A 36 -12.80 2.59 -16.56
CA PRO A 36 -13.47 3.40 -17.58
C PRO A 36 -13.74 2.57 -18.84
N GLY A 37 -15.01 2.45 -19.24
CA GLY A 37 -15.40 1.69 -20.43
C GLY A 37 -15.44 0.16 -20.27
N ALA A 38 -15.21 -0.38 -19.05
CA ALA A 38 -15.25 -1.81 -18.79
C ALA A 38 -15.65 -2.13 -17.35
N GLN A 39 -16.73 -2.90 -17.18
CA GLN A 39 -17.25 -3.27 -15.87
C GLN A 39 -17.62 -4.74 -15.80
N GLN A 40 -17.25 -5.39 -14.71
CA GLN A 40 -17.50 -6.81 -14.51
C GLN A 40 -17.99 -7.10 -13.10
N LEU A 41 -19.04 -7.90 -13.00
CA LEU A 41 -19.46 -8.59 -11.80
C LEU A 41 -18.86 -10.00 -11.81
N ILE A 42 -18.19 -10.36 -10.73
CA ILE A 42 -17.55 -11.66 -10.54
C ILE A 42 -18.25 -12.36 -9.38
N LEU A 43 -18.78 -13.55 -9.65
CA LEU A 43 -19.47 -14.38 -8.65
C LEU A 43 -18.66 -15.67 -8.43
N TRP A 44 -18.65 -16.15 -7.18
CA TRP A 44 -18.09 -17.45 -6.82
C TRP A 44 -19.10 -18.25 -6.02
N LEU A 45 -19.41 -19.43 -6.52
CA LEU A 45 -20.24 -20.41 -5.85
C LEU A 45 -19.50 -20.98 -4.63
N PRO A 46 -20.23 -21.29 -3.53
CA PRO A 46 -19.64 -21.91 -2.35
C PRO A 46 -19.31 -23.40 -2.55
N ALA A 47 -19.74 -23.99 -3.67
CA ALA A 47 -19.52 -25.40 -4.02
C ALA A 47 -19.34 -25.53 -5.54
N ASP A 48 -18.96 -26.72 -5.99
CA ASP A 48 -18.78 -27.03 -7.41
C ASP A 48 -20.09 -26.76 -8.19
N GLY A 49 -19.98 -25.98 -9.27
CA GLY A 49 -21.10 -25.51 -10.08
C GLY A 49 -21.87 -26.61 -10.80
N TRP A 50 -21.32 -27.82 -10.90
CA TRP A 50 -22.01 -29.00 -11.44
C TRP A 50 -22.78 -29.79 -10.37
N SER A 51 -22.67 -29.41 -9.10
CA SER A 51 -23.27 -30.13 -7.97
C SER A 51 -24.70 -29.67 -7.72
N GLY A 52 -25.57 -29.77 -8.72
CA GLY A 52 -27.01 -29.57 -8.56
C GLY A 52 -27.49 -28.13 -8.72
N TYR A 53 -26.64 -27.18 -9.07
CA TYR A 53 -27.08 -25.86 -9.51
C TYR A 53 -27.66 -25.90 -10.93
N GLU A 54 -28.70 -25.11 -11.18
CA GLU A 54 -29.52 -25.23 -12.40
C GLU A 54 -29.48 -23.96 -13.26
N THR A 55 -30.00 -22.83 -12.75
CA THR A 55 -30.24 -21.64 -13.57
C THR A 55 -29.59 -20.42 -12.95
N LEU A 56 -28.90 -19.63 -13.76
CA LEU A 56 -28.55 -18.25 -13.47
C LEU A 56 -29.63 -17.34 -14.06
N ARG A 57 -30.23 -16.49 -13.23
CA ARG A 57 -31.16 -15.44 -13.65
C ARG A 57 -30.67 -14.09 -13.16
N ILE A 58 -30.68 -13.11 -14.07
CA ILE A 58 -30.34 -11.72 -13.78
C ILE A 58 -31.52 -10.85 -14.19
N THR A 59 -32.06 -10.13 -13.21
CA THR A 59 -33.16 -9.20 -13.38
C THR A 59 -32.66 -7.78 -13.10
N GLY A 60 -32.96 -6.85 -13.98
CA GLY A 60 -32.62 -5.44 -13.85
C GLY A 60 -33.76 -4.58 -13.32
N PRO A 61 -33.64 -3.24 -13.49
CA PRO A 61 -34.61 -2.28 -13.02
C PRO A 61 -36.00 -2.58 -13.56
N GLU A 62 -37.03 -2.32 -12.74
CA GLU A 62 -38.44 -2.56 -13.08
C GLU A 62 -38.78 -4.03 -13.40
N GLY A 63 -37.90 -4.98 -13.07
CA GLY A 63 -38.12 -6.40 -13.33
C GLY A 63 -37.70 -6.85 -14.73
N ALA A 64 -36.96 -6.03 -15.48
CA ALA A 64 -36.50 -6.38 -16.82
C ALA A 64 -35.58 -7.62 -16.78
N LEU A 65 -35.89 -8.64 -17.58
CA LEU A 65 -35.02 -9.81 -17.69
C LEU A 65 -33.78 -9.46 -18.53
N ILE A 66 -32.62 -9.49 -17.89
CA ILE A 66 -31.33 -9.23 -18.56
C ILE A 66 -30.76 -10.53 -19.10
N GLU A 67 -30.81 -11.59 -18.29
CA GLU A 67 -30.26 -12.89 -18.66
C GLU A 67 -31.00 -14.00 -17.89
N GLU A 68 -31.26 -15.12 -18.58
CA GLU A 68 -31.64 -16.39 -17.97
C GLU A 68 -31.00 -17.51 -18.77
N ALA A 69 -30.18 -18.32 -18.11
CA ALA A 69 -29.45 -19.41 -18.76
C ALA A 69 -29.16 -20.54 -17.77
N PRO A 70 -28.92 -21.77 -18.27
CA PRO A 70 -28.32 -22.82 -17.46
C PRO A 70 -27.02 -22.31 -16.82
N LEU A 71 -26.83 -22.53 -15.52
CA LEU A 71 -25.66 -22.03 -14.80
C LEU A 71 -24.36 -22.51 -15.44
N THR A 72 -24.35 -23.77 -15.89
CA THR A 72 -23.19 -24.45 -16.50
C THR A 72 -22.66 -23.73 -17.73
N ASP A 73 -23.53 -23.01 -18.46
CA ASP A 73 -23.14 -22.29 -19.67
C ASP A 73 -22.39 -20.98 -19.35
N ARG A 74 -22.43 -20.54 -18.09
CA ARG A 74 -21.83 -19.29 -17.61
C ARG A 74 -20.66 -19.52 -16.66
N LEU A 75 -20.35 -20.76 -16.32
CA LEU A 75 -19.21 -21.11 -15.49
C LEU A 75 -17.90 -20.84 -16.21
N ASN A 76 -17.04 -20.07 -15.56
CA ASN A 76 -15.60 -20.03 -15.82
C ASN A 76 -14.92 -21.03 -14.87
N GLY A 77 -14.52 -22.18 -15.41
CA GLY A 77 -13.98 -23.27 -14.61
C GLY A 77 -15.10 -24.03 -13.87
N ARG A 78 -15.01 -24.07 -12.53
CA ARG A 78 -15.94 -24.88 -11.70
C ARG A 78 -16.85 -24.09 -10.79
N VAL A 79 -16.46 -22.88 -10.38
CA VAL A 79 -17.19 -22.13 -9.34
C VAL A 79 -17.39 -20.66 -9.67
N GLN A 80 -16.68 -20.13 -10.68
CA GLN A 80 -16.66 -18.71 -10.97
C GLN A 80 -17.61 -18.38 -12.12
N ILE A 81 -18.27 -17.22 -12.06
CA ILE A 81 -19.08 -16.67 -13.15
C ILE A 81 -18.64 -15.23 -13.37
N LEU A 82 -18.48 -14.85 -14.64
CA LEU A 82 -18.08 -13.51 -15.06
C LEU A 82 -19.19 -12.87 -15.88
N VAL A 83 -19.69 -11.72 -15.43
CA VAL A 83 -20.78 -10.98 -16.06
C VAL A 83 -20.29 -9.60 -16.45
N ASN A 84 -20.35 -9.27 -17.74
CA ASN A 84 -20.10 -7.91 -18.21
C ASN A 84 -21.30 -7.03 -17.85
N THR A 85 -21.08 -6.07 -16.98
CA THR A 85 -22.12 -5.15 -16.48
C THR A 85 -22.04 -3.77 -17.11
N PHE A 86 -21.08 -3.53 -18.02
CA PHE A 86 -20.95 -2.25 -18.72
C PHE A 86 -22.21 -1.85 -19.50
N PRO A 87 -22.92 -2.76 -20.20
CA PRO A 87 -24.15 -2.42 -20.93
C PRO A 87 -25.38 -2.17 -20.05
N TRP A 88 -25.28 -2.36 -18.73
CA TRP A 88 -26.44 -2.28 -17.82
C TRP A 88 -26.72 -0.83 -17.43
N PRO A 89 -27.94 -0.30 -17.60
CA PRO A 89 -28.27 1.03 -17.11
C PRO A 89 -28.12 1.17 -15.58
N PRO A 90 -28.00 2.40 -15.04
CA PRO A 90 -28.09 2.63 -13.60
C PRO A 90 -29.43 2.12 -13.03
N GLY A 91 -29.41 1.54 -11.83
CA GLY A 91 -30.61 1.03 -11.17
C GLY A 91 -30.38 -0.22 -10.32
N ALA A 92 -31.48 -0.77 -9.81
CA ALA A 92 -31.49 -1.95 -8.95
C ALA A 92 -31.51 -3.24 -9.78
N TYR A 93 -30.69 -4.21 -9.38
CA TYR A 93 -30.53 -5.51 -10.02
C TYR A 93 -30.60 -6.64 -8.99
N ARG A 94 -31.05 -7.80 -9.44
CA ARG A 94 -31.09 -9.04 -8.66
C ARG A 94 -30.50 -10.18 -9.48
N VAL A 95 -29.55 -10.89 -8.87
CA VAL A 95 -29.02 -12.15 -9.39
C VAL A 95 -29.58 -13.29 -8.55
N GLU A 96 -30.08 -14.31 -9.20
CA GLU A 96 -30.61 -15.53 -8.60
C GLU A 96 -29.94 -16.75 -9.24
N ILE A 97 -29.43 -17.66 -8.41
CA ILE A 97 -28.87 -18.94 -8.85
C ILE A 97 -29.61 -20.06 -8.16
N THR A 98 -30.41 -20.82 -8.92
CA THR A 98 -31.25 -21.90 -8.39
C THR A 98 -30.48 -23.21 -8.26
N HIS A 99 -30.96 -24.05 -7.34
CA HIS A 99 -30.42 -25.37 -7.08
C HIS A 99 -31.56 -26.40 -7.09
N SER A 100 -31.30 -27.58 -7.66
CA SER A 100 -32.21 -28.74 -7.79
C SER A 100 -32.82 -29.22 -6.47
N GLY A 101 -32.17 -28.88 -5.35
CA GLY A 101 -32.68 -29.04 -3.99
C GLY A 101 -33.81 -28.07 -3.59
N GLY A 102 -34.31 -27.23 -4.51
CA GLY A 102 -35.43 -26.31 -4.29
C GLY A 102 -35.06 -25.00 -3.58
N TRP A 103 -33.78 -24.63 -3.58
CA TRP A 103 -33.27 -23.42 -2.92
C TRP A 103 -32.46 -22.56 -3.89
N ALA A 104 -32.14 -21.33 -3.50
CA ALA A 104 -31.36 -20.41 -4.36
C ALA A 104 -30.40 -19.51 -3.59
N HIS A 105 -29.29 -19.14 -4.26
CA HIS A 105 -28.48 -17.99 -3.88
C HIS A 105 -29.09 -16.73 -4.49
N THR A 106 -29.25 -15.67 -3.70
CA THR A 106 -29.71 -14.36 -4.15
C THR A 106 -28.66 -13.29 -3.83
N LEU A 107 -28.40 -12.43 -4.80
CA LEU A 107 -27.57 -11.24 -4.62
C LEU A 107 -28.30 -10.03 -5.18
N THR A 108 -28.52 -9.03 -4.33
CA THR A 108 -29.06 -7.72 -4.77
C THR A 108 -27.91 -6.75 -4.95
N LEU A 109 -27.98 -5.93 -5.99
CA LEU A 109 -26.98 -4.90 -6.26
C LEU A 109 -27.59 -3.65 -6.87
N GLN A 110 -26.96 -2.51 -6.63
CA GLN A 110 -27.36 -1.21 -7.16
C GLN A 110 -26.25 -0.67 -8.04
N LYS A 111 -26.55 -0.41 -9.31
CA LYS A 111 -25.66 0.34 -10.20
C LYS A 111 -25.94 1.83 -10.06
N LEU A 112 -24.90 2.60 -9.76
CA LEU A 112 -24.97 4.05 -9.65
C LEU A 112 -24.90 4.71 -11.02
N GLU A 113 -25.29 5.98 -11.08
CA GLU A 113 -25.01 6.83 -12.24
C GLU A 113 -23.49 7.11 -12.34
N GLY A 114 -23.01 7.31 -13.58
CA GLY A 114 -21.62 7.63 -13.83
C GLY A 114 -21.17 8.89 -13.08
N GLY A 115 -20.02 8.82 -12.41
CA GLY A 115 -19.45 9.95 -11.64
C GLY A 115 -20.01 10.10 -10.23
N VAL A 116 -20.98 9.30 -9.81
CA VAL A 116 -21.47 9.26 -8.42
C VAL A 116 -20.56 8.33 -7.60
N ALA A 117 -19.93 8.89 -6.56
CA ALA A 117 -19.11 8.11 -5.63
C ALA A 117 -19.99 7.18 -4.78
N PRO A 118 -19.53 5.94 -4.49
CA PRO A 118 -20.24 5.04 -3.61
C PRO A 118 -20.25 5.59 -2.18
N PRO A 119 -21.24 5.19 -1.35
CA PRO A 119 -21.17 5.45 0.06
C PRO A 119 -19.91 4.80 0.65
N PRO A 120 -19.22 5.47 1.60
CA PRO A 120 -18.02 4.93 2.20
C PRO A 120 -18.33 3.59 2.88
N VAL A 121 -17.55 2.55 2.55
CA VAL A 121 -17.61 1.27 3.26
C VAL A 121 -17.29 1.53 4.73
N PRO A 122 -18.14 1.13 5.69
CA PRO A 122 -17.83 1.32 7.10
C PRO A 122 -16.52 0.59 7.43
N ALA A 123 -15.59 1.30 8.05
CA ALA A 123 -14.34 0.70 8.49
C ALA A 123 -14.65 -0.50 9.41
N PRO A 124 -13.94 -1.63 9.26
CA PRO A 124 -14.11 -2.73 10.19
C PRO A 124 -13.85 -2.22 11.61
N PRO A 125 -14.64 -2.66 12.61
CA PRO A 125 -14.41 -2.26 13.99
C PRO A 125 -13.00 -2.65 14.39
N SER A 126 -12.23 -1.70 14.93
CA SER A 126 -10.90 -1.97 15.45
C SER A 126 -10.99 -3.02 16.55
N GLU A 127 -10.27 -4.14 16.40
CA GLU A 127 -10.19 -5.13 17.47
C GLU A 127 -9.65 -4.47 18.76
N PRO A 128 -10.23 -4.76 19.93
CA PRO A 128 -9.71 -4.24 21.18
C PRO A 128 -8.28 -4.76 21.38
N SER A 129 -7.34 -3.83 21.57
CA SER A 129 -5.95 -4.16 21.87
C SER A 129 -5.90 -5.06 23.10
N ARG A 130 -5.49 -6.32 22.91
CA ARG A 130 -5.38 -7.31 23.99
C ARG A 130 -4.18 -7.07 24.92
N GLY A 131 -3.54 -5.90 24.82
CA GLY A 131 -2.29 -5.60 25.53
C GLY A 131 -1.11 -6.46 25.07
N PRO A 132 0.07 -6.26 25.66
CA PRO A 132 1.24 -7.11 25.40
C PRO A 132 1.00 -8.55 25.85
N ILE A 133 1.56 -9.52 25.12
CA ILE A 133 1.54 -10.94 25.52
C ILE A 133 2.43 -11.10 26.76
N VAL A 134 1.86 -11.53 27.88
CA VAL A 134 2.61 -11.81 29.12
C VAL A 134 3.11 -13.25 29.10
N TYR A 135 4.43 -13.43 28.99
CA TYR A 135 5.05 -14.76 28.97
C TYR A 135 5.35 -15.25 30.40
N ARG A 136 5.20 -16.56 30.63
CA ARG A 136 5.50 -17.22 31.90
C ARG A 136 6.50 -18.35 31.70
N ASP A 137 7.36 -18.58 32.68
CA ASP A 137 8.29 -19.70 32.69
C ASP A 137 7.59 -21.05 33.03
N GLY A 138 8.34 -22.15 32.99
CA GLY A 138 7.85 -23.50 33.34
C GLY A 138 7.46 -23.67 34.82
N PHE A 139 7.69 -22.67 35.67
CA PHE A 139 7.30 -22.62 37.08
C PHE A 139 6.18 -21.59 37.34
N GLY A 140 5.66 -20.93 36.29
CA GLY A 140 4.57 -19.97 36.35
C GLY A 140 4.97 -18.52 36.65
N ASN A 141 6.26 -18.22 36.81
CA ASN A 141 6.76 -16.86 37.03
C ASN A 141 6.68 -16.06 35.74
N ILE A 142 6.38 -14.77 35.84
CA ILE A 142 6.36 -13.86 34.69
C ILE A 142 7.79 -13.65 34.20
N LEU A 143 8.03 -13.91 32.91
CA LEU A 143 9.30 -13.63 32.27
C LEU A 143 9.45 -12.10 32.11
N PRO A 144 10.66 -11.54 32.32
CA PRO A 144 10.91 -10.12 32.07
C PRO A 144 10.61 -9.77 30.61
N ASP A 145 10.01 -8.60 30.37
CA ASP A 145 9.67 -8.10 29.04
C ASP A 145 10.90 -7.55 28.28
N THR A 146 12.01 -8.30 28.28
CA THR A 146 13.24 -7.94 27.57
C THR A 146 12.99 -7.73 26.06
N ASP A 147 11.99 -8.42 25.49
CA ASP A 147 11.54 -8.19 24.11
C ASP A 147 10.98 -6.77 23.90
N LEU A 148 10.25 -6.19 24.87
CA LEU A 148 9.73 -4.83 24.76
C LEU A 148 10.87 -3.80 24.79
N GLU A 149 11.86 -4.00 25.66
CA GLU A 149 13.06 -3.15 25.73
C GLU A 149 13.88 -3.23 24.44
N MET A 150 14.08 -4.44 23.89
CA MET A 150 14.76 -4.63 22.60
C MET A 150 14.00 -3.99 21.45
N ARG A 151 12.67 -4.09 21.44
CA ARG A 151 11.81 -3.48 20.44
C ARG A 151 11.86 -1.96 20.51
N GLU A 152 11.82 -1.38 21.71
CA GLU A 152 11.95 0.06 21.90
C GLU A 152 13.32 0.56 21.42
N ALA A 153 14.40 -0.14 21.76
CA ALA A 153 15.75 0.17 21.28
C ALA A 153 15.85 0.09 19.75
N ALA A 154 15.27 -0.94 19.13
CA ALA A 154 15.24 -1.10 17.67
C ALA A 154 14.43 0.01 16.99
N LEU A 155 13.26 0.37 17.53
CA LEU A 155 12.45 1.47 17.02
C LEU A 155 13.17 2.82 17.15
N LYS A 156 13.87 3.06 18.26
CA LYS A 156 14.70 4.25 18.45
C LYS A 156 15.86 4.32 17.45
N ALA A 157 16.51 3.19 17.16
CA ALA A 157 17.57 3.10 16.15
C ALA A 157 17.03 3.36 14.73
N ILE A 158 15.86 2.82 14.40
CA ILE A 158 15.18 3.07 13.13
C ILE A 158 14.81 4.55 13.01
N ALA A 159 14.18 5.13 14.04
CA ALA A 159 13.81 6.54 14.07
C ALA A 159 15.02 7.47 13.94
N ALA A 160 16.14 7.15 14.60
CA ALA A 160 17.41 7.87 14.44
C ALA A 160 17.87 7.84 12.98
N ARG A 161 17.84 6.68 12.33
CA ARG A 161 18.25 6.53 10.92
C ARG A 161 17.41 7.35 9.95
N PHE A 162 16.12 7.55 10.23
CA PHE A 162 15.23 8.41 9.43
C PHE A 162 15.26 9.90 9.82
N SER A 163 15.90 10.25 10.94
CA SER A 163 16.07 11.65 11.38
C SER A 163 17.23 12.38 10.71
N ARG A 164 18.03 11.66 9.92
CA ARG A 164 19.27 12.20 9.36
C ARG A 164 19.01 13.27 8.33
N ARG A 165 19.67 14.40 8.52
CA ARG A 165 19.52 15.55 7.63
C ARG A 165 20.73 16.45 7.66
N LEU A 166 20.84 17.27 6.62
CA LEU A 166 21.79 18.36 6.54
C LEU A 166 21.08 19.70 6.72
N GLU A 167 21.62 20.54 7.60
CA GLU A 167 21.28 21.97 7.69
C GLU A 167 22.40 22.77 7.02
N PHE A 168 22.04 23.73 6.17
CA PHE A 168 22.99 24.58 5.44
C PHE A 168 22.87 26.01 5.99
N GLU A 169 23.97 26.57 6.46
CA GLU A 169 24.06 27.94 6.96
C GLU A 169 25.16 28.69 6.21
N GLY A 170 24.99 29.99 5.97
CA GLY A 170 26.00 30.82 5.33
C GLY A 170 25.46 31.66 4.18
N ASN A 171 26.33 32.00 3.23
CA ASN A 171 25.99 32.78 2.06
C ASN A 171 26.27 31.98 0.78
N ALA A 172 26.04 32.60 -0.39
CA ALA A 172 26.20 31.95 -1.69
C ALA A 172 27.66 31.51 -2.01
N ARG A 173 28.65 31.99 -1.26
CA ARG A 173 30.08 31.71 -1.48
C ARG A 173 30.70 30.77 -0.46
N ALA A 174 30.30 30.85 0.80
CA ALA A 174 30.86 30.04 1.86
C ALA A 174 29.85 29.87 3.00
N GLY A 175 30.02 28.79 3.75
CA GLY A 175 29.10 28.47 4.83
C GLY A 175 29.50 27.23 5.62
N THR A 176 28.54 26.73 6.36
CA THR A 176 28.66 25.54 7.21
C THR A 176 27.51 24.59 6.94
N ILE A 177 27.85 23.33 6.70
CA ILE A 177 26.91 22.22 6.62
C ILE A 177 26.92 21.51 7.98
N THR A 178 25.76 21.39 8.61
CA THR A 178 25.59 20.64 9.84
C THR A 178 24.95 19.29 9.53
N TYR A 179 25.70 18.21 9.69
CA TYR A 179 25.17 16.84 9.71
C TYR A 179 24.49 16.57 11.04
N ILE A 180 23.24 16.11 10.99
CA ILE A 180 22.42 15.79 12.16
C ILE A 180 22.01 14.33 12.08
N ASP A 181 22.27 13.57 13.15
CA ASP A 181 21.83 12.18 13.33
C ASP A 181 21.44 11.97 14.81
N GLY A 182 20.15 12.06 15.11
CA GLY A 182 19.67 12.17 16.50
C GLY A 182 20.27 13.40 17.21
N ASP A 183 20.98 13.17 18.31
CA ASP A 183 21.65 14.23 19.09
C ASP A 183 23.03 14.61 18.54
N LEU A 184 23.59 13.81 17.62
CA LEU A 184 24.88 14.09 17.00
C LEU A 184 24.77 15.28 16.05
N ARG A 185 25.64 16.26 16.22
CA ARG A 185 25.79 17.41 15.31
C ARG A 185 27.24 17.58 14.91
N LEU A 186 27.54 17.36 13.63
CA LEU A 186 28.88 17.56 13.06
C LEU A 186 28.84 18.73 12.08
N ARG A 187 29.79 19.65 12.19
CA ARG A 187 29.85 20.86 11.36
C ARG A 187 31.01 20.77 10.38
N PHE A 188 30.72 20.98 9.10
CA PHE A 188 31.69 20.98 8.02
C PHE A 188 31.66 22.33 7.31
N TYR A 189 32.83 22.92 7.09
CA TYR A 189 32.92 24.18 6.34
C TYR A 189 32.88 23.88 4.85
N HIS A 190 32.22 24.76 4.10
CA HIS A 190 32.20 24.66 2.65
C HIS A 190 32.48 26.01 2.00
N GLU A 191 33.04 25.96 0.80
CA GLU A 191 33.28 27.12 -0.04
C GLU A 191 32.96 26.82 -1.51
N MET A 192 32.58 27.86 -2.24
CA MET A 192 32.49 27.84 -3.70
C MET A 192 33.88 28.05 -4.28
N CYS A 193 34.26 27.17 -5.19
CA CYS A 193 35.56 27.18 -5.84
C CYS A 193 35.44 27.70 -7.30
N MET A 194 36.59 27.94 -7.92
CA MET A 194 36.67 28.18 -9.38
C MET A 194 36.96 26.87 -10.11
N ARG A 195 36.47 26.77 -11.35
CA ARG A 195 36.65 25.60 -12.23
C ARG A 195 38.07 25.02 -12.14
N PRO A 196 38.21 23.68 -12.06
CA PRO A 196 37.18 22.66 -12.31
C PRO A 196 36.32 22.27 -11.10
N VAL A 197 36.62 22.79 -9.90
CA VAL A 197 35.85 22.54 -8.68
C VAL A 197 34.89 23.71 -8.48
N TYR A 198 33.61 23.44 -8.27
CA TYR A 198 32.61 24.50 -8.05
C TYR A 198 32.27 24.66 -6.58
N PHE A 199 32.37 23.58 -5.83
CA PHE A 199 32.00 23.53 -4.43
C PHE A 199 32.89 22.51 -3.74
N SER A 200 33.47 22.88 -2.61
CA SER A 200 34.29 21.99 -1.80
C SER A 200 33.83 22.04 -0.35
N ILE A 201 33.85 20.89 0.31
CA ILE A 201 33.57 20.74 1.74
C ILE A 201 34.85 20.26 2.40
N ASP A 202 35.34 21.01 3.38
CA ASP A 202 36.46 20.58 4.22
C ASP A 202 36.00 19.50 5.20
N VAL A 203 36.72 18.37 5.23
CA VAL A 203 36.46 17.27 6.17
C VAL A 203 37.74 16.88 6.91
N PRO A 204 37.66 16.47 8.20
CA PRO A 204 38.84 16.00 8.91
C PRO A 204 39.47 14.78 8.23
N PRO A 205 40.81 14.76 8.07
CA PRO A 205 41.51 13.59 7.56
C PRO A 205 41.37 12.38 8.50
N PRO A 206 41.52 11.14 7.99
CA PRO A 206 41.31 9.92 8.77
C PRO A 206 42.06 9.91 10.12
N ASP A 207 43.29 10.39 10.15
CA ASP A 207 44.15 10.47 11.35
C ASP A 207 43.64 11.48 12.40
N LYS A 208 42.81 12.45 11.99
CA LYS A 208 42.25 13.49 12.87
C LYS A 208 40.75 13.35 13.09
N TRP A 209 40.11 12.35 12.47
CA TRP A 209 38.66 12.21 12.45
C TRP A 209 38.05 12.09 13.84
N GLU A 210 38.52 11.12 14.62
CA GLU A 210 37.96 10.85 15.95
C GLU A 210 38.17 12.02 16.90
N ALA A 211 39.34 12.67 16.83
CA ALA A 211 39.65 13.86 17.62
C ALA A 211 38.79 15.07 17.25
N ALA A 212 38.47 15.25 15.97
CA ALA A 212 37.70 16.40 15.48
C ALA A 212 36.18 16.23 15.64
N THR A 213 35.67 14.99 15.53
CA THR A 213 34.22 14.71 15.46
C THR A 213 33.68 13.96 16.67
N GLY A 214 34.56 13.33 17.47
CA GLY A 214 34.16 12.40 18.52
C GLY A 214 33.53 11.10 18.00
N GLN A 215 33.54 10.86 16.68
CA GLN A 215 32.98 9.66 16.06
C GLN A 215 34.08 8.65 15.72
N PRO A 216 33.80 7.33 15.80
CA PRO A 216 34.75 6.30 15.38
C PRO A 216 35.17 6.47 13.93
N LEU A 217 36.43 6.16 13.61
CA LEU A 217 36.94 6.19 12.24
C LEU A 217 36.15 5.23 11.31
N SER A 218 35.61 4.13 11.86
CA SER A 218 34.76 3.19 11.11
C SER A 218 33.47 3.81 10.58
N GLU A 219 32.97 4.88 11.19
CA GLU A 219 31.75 5.59 10.75
C GLU A 219 32.04 6.71 9.74
N ARG A 220 33.32 7.06 9.55
CA ARG A 220 33.74 8.21 8.74
C ARG A 220 33.20 8.12 7.32
N ASP A 221 33.52 7.06 6.61
CA ASP A 221 33.16 6.94 5.19
C ASP A 221 31.64 6.91 5.01
N TYR A 222 30.92 6.33 5.96
CA TYR A 222 29.47 6.33 5.94
C TYR A 222 28.87 7.75 6.08
N ILE A 223 29.36 8.54 7.03
CA ILE A 223 28.94 9.93 7.23
C ILE A 223 29.32 10.79 6.03
N LEU A 224 30.54 10.64 5.51
CA LEU A 224 31.01 11.42 4.36
C LEU A 224 30.24 11.10 3.08
N ASN A 225 29.89 9.84 2.83
CA ASN A 225 29.05 9.46 1.70
C ASN A 225 27.66 10.10 1.78
N PHE A 226 27.02 10.07 2.96
CA PHE A 226 25.72 10.74 3.15
C PHE A 226 25.83 12.26 2.97
N LEU A 227 26.85 12.88 3.57
CA LEU A 227 27.11 14.32 3.44
C LEU A 227 27.26 14.70 1.96
N ALA A 228 28.01 13.91 1.19
CA ALA A 228 28.27 14.15 -0.21
C ALA A 228 27.02 13.98 -1.08
N GLU A 229 26.28 12.88 -0.89
CA GLU A 229 25.07 12.57 -1.66
C GLU A 229 23.97 13.60 -1.43
N GLU A 230 23.69 13.94 -0.17
CA GLU A 230 22.67 14.92 0.18
C GLU A 230 23.03 16.33 -0.27
N THR A 231 24.31 16.70 -0.17
CA THR A 231 24.77 18.00 -0.68
C THR A 231 24.67 18.07 -2.20
N ARG A 232 25.05 17.01 -2.92
CA ARG A 232 24.85 16.93 -4.37
C ARG A 232 23.38 17.12 -4.70
N ARG A 233 22.50 16.35 -4.07
CA ARG A 233 21.06 16.37 -4.32
C ARG A 233 20.44 17.76 -4.15
N ARG A 234 20.87 18.52 -3.14
CA ARG A 234 20.22 19.78 -2.76
C ARG A 234 20.90 21.04 -3.30
N GLN A 235 22.23 21.04 -3.42
CA GLN A 235 23.02 22.24 -3.77
C GLN A 235 23.73 22.13 -5.12
N ALA A 236 24.02 20.91 -5.60
CA ALA A 236 24.84 20.68 -6.79
C ALA A 236 24.37 19.46 -7.62
N PRO A 237 23.08 19.41 -8.06
CA PRO A 237 22.48 18.19 -8.58
C PRO A 237 23.08 17.68 -9.90
N SER A 238 23.74 18.56 -10.66
CA SER A 238 24.37 18.23 -11.94
C SER A 238 25.87 17.91 -11.84
N LEU A 239 26.47 18.04 -10.65
CA LEU A 239 27.91 17.86 -10.46
C LEU A 239 28.25 16.43 -10.02
N LYS A 240 29.44 15.97 -10.39
CA LYS A 240 30.04 14.75 -9.87
C LYS A 240 30.69 15.01 -8.52
N THR A 241 30.73 13.98 -7.68
CA THR A 241 31.28 14.04 -6.33
C THR A 241 32.58 13.25 -6.27
N LEU A 242 33.64 13.86 -5.73
CA LEU A 242 34.93 13.23 -5.45
C LEU A 242 35.22 13.36 -3.95
N ILE A 243 35.34 12.25 -3.24
CA ILE A 243 35.66 12.22 -1.80
C ILE A 243 37.15 11.94 -1.65
N TYR A 244 37.86 12.87 -1.01
CA TYR A 244 39.28 12.75 -0.65
C TYR A 244 39.42 12.60 0.86
N ASP A 245 40.65 12.39 1.33
CA ASP A 245 40.94 12.28 2.76
C ASP A 245 40.56 13.54 3.54
N ASN A 246 40.76 14.73 2.96
CA ASN A 246 40.56 15.99 3.69
C ASN A 246 39.47 16.90 3.10
N ARG A 247 38.80 16.49 2.02
CA ARG A 247 37.72 17.28 1.41
C ARG A 247 36.77 16.46 0.55
N ILE A 248 35.62 17.03 0.24
CA ILE A 248 34.67 16.52 -0.75
C ILE A 248 34.49 17.59 -1.82
N ASP A 249 34.90 17.28 -3.05
CA ASP A 249 34.83 18.20 -4.18
C ASP A 249 33.66 17.86 -5.10
N PHE A 250 33.00 18.89 -5.60
CA PHE A 250 31.93 18.80 -6.59
C PHE A 250 32.39 19.44 -7.89
N VAL A 251 32.48 18.63 -8.93
CA VAL A 251 33.14 18.93 -10.22
C VAL A 251 32.20 18.64 -11.39
N ASP A 252 32.54 19.15 -12.58
CA ASP A 252 31.81 18.84 -13.82
C ASP A 252 31.80 17.33 -14.18
#